data_AF-A0A1E5TEX3-F1
#
_entry.id   AF-A0A1E5TEX3-F1
#
_cell.length_a   1.000
_cell.length_b   1.000
_cell.length_c   1.000
_cell.angle_alpha   90.00
_cell.angle_beta   90.00
_cell.angle_gamma   90.00
#
_symmetry.space_group_name_H-M   'P 1'
#
loop_
_entity.id
_entity.type
_entity.pdbx_description
1 polymer ?
#
loop_
_entity_poly.entity_id
_entity_poly.type
_entity_poly.pdbx_seq_one_letter_code
_entity_poly.pdbx_strand_id
1 'polypeptide(L)'
;MPCLQKKSKRLPYSQKINIKTVQYSIMECSIDGVSDLLCGEEKLRYIPLLEKGGIDLILVPMDCGDFPYRYYLLTIKNNQVISSLYTEGEWYEPENIDNLESTSFEIDKDYIIKVKTENVNGDLGVNQTKRYEITKEGKIVEIK
;
A
#
# COMPACT_ATOMS: atom_id res chain seq x y z
N MET A 1 -3.07 -7.52 24.04
CA MET A 1 -4.02 -7.40 22.91
C MET A 1 -3.21 -7.40 21.62
N PRO A 2 -3.69 -8.00 20.51
CA PRO A 2 -3.01 -7.88 19.23
C PRO A 2 -2.93 -6.40 18.83
N CYS A 3 -1.75 -5.97 18.38
CA CYS A 3 -1.42 -4.58 18.05
C CYS A 3 -2.22 -4.08 16.84
N LEU A 4 -2.36 -4.92 15.81
CA LEU A 4 -3.13 -4.61 14.60
C LEU A 4 -4.53 -5.21 14.68
N GLN A 5 -5.51 -4.46 14.20
CA GLN A 5 -6.87 -4.98 14.03
C GLN A 5 -6.87 -6.06 12.94
N LYS A 6 -7.33 -7.26 13.29
CA LYS A 6 -7.50 -8.32 12.31
C LYS A 6 -8.78 -8.06 11.50
N LYS A 7 -8.63 -7.58 10.27
CA LYS A 7 -9.63 -7.77 9.23
C LYS A 7 -9.00 -8.66 8.17
N SER A 8 -9.64 -9.79 7.89
CA SER A 8 -9.34 -10.58 6.70
C SER A 8 -10.26 -10.08 5.61
N LYS A 9 -9.73 -9.25 4.70
CA LYS A 9 -10.31 -9.22 3.35
C LYS A 9 -10.17 -10.63 2.76
N ARG A 10 -10.98 -10.97 1.77
CA ARG A 10 -10.86 -12.27 1.07
C ARG A 10 -9.92 -12.09 -0.11
N LEU A 11 -9.11 -13.10 -0.38
CA LEU A 11 -8.35 -13.17 -1.62
C LEU A 11 -9.22 -13.71 -2.76
N PRO A 12 -9.02 -13.27 -4.02
CA PRO A 12 -8.10 -12.20 -4.41
C PRO A 12 -8.58 -10.82 -3.93
N TYR A 13 -7.64 -9.93 -3.63
CA TYR A 13 -7.90 -8.53 -3.33
C TYR A 13 -7.67 -7.68 -4.58
N SER A 14 -8.66 -6.91 -5.02
CA SER A 14 -8.54 -6.03 -6.20
C SER A 14 -9.40 -4.76 -6.07
N GLN A 15 -9.67 -4.33 -4.83
CA GLN A 15 -10.55 -3.17 -4.57
C GLN A 15 -9.75 -1.87 -4.61
N LYS A 16 -10.21 -0.90 -5.41
CA LYS A 16 -9.73 0.49 -5.36
C LYS A 16 -10.28 1.18 -4.10
N ILE A 17 -9.46 1.95 -3.42
CA ILE A 17 -9.85 2.68 -2.22
C ILE A 17 -10.63 3.94 -2.60
N ASN A 18 -11.83 4.08 -2.03
CA ASN A 18 -12.57 5.34 -2.11
C ASN A 18 -12.15 6.23 -0.95
N ILE A 19 -11.27 7.20 -1.21
CA ILE A 19 -10.73 8.12 -0.21
C ILE A 19 -11.79 8.94 0.54
N LYS A 20 -13.00 9.11 -0.04
CA LYS A 20 -14.09 9.87 0.59
C LYS A 20 -14.86 9.07 1.63
N THR A 21 -14.83 7.73 1.56
CA THR A 21 -15.67 6.86 2.38
C THR A 21 -14.89 5.80 3.16
N VAL A 22 -13.59 5.65 2.88
CA VAL A 22 -12.74 4.67 3.55
C VAL A 22 -12.64 4.95 5.05
N GLN A 23 -12.69 3.86 5.83
CA GLN A 23 -12.50 3.91 7.27
C GLN A 23 -11.12 3.38 7.63
N TYR A 24 -10.39 4.18 8.41
CA TYR A 24 -9.07 3.83 8.89
C TYR A 24 -9.13 3.33 10.33
N SER A 25 -8.27 2.37 10.63
CA SER A 25 -7.90 2.03 12.00
C SER A 25 -6.73 2.92 12.43
N ILE A 26 -6.64 3.20 13.72
CA ILE A 26 -5.51 3.92 14.33
C ILE A 26 -4.57 2.91 14.98
N MET A 27 -3.27 3.08 14.78
CA MET A 27 -2.25 2.27 15.43
C MET A 27 -2.02 2.76 16.86
N GLU A 28 -2.37 1.93 17.84
CA GLU A 28 -2.28 2.25 19.28
C GLU A 28 -1.03 1.66 19.96
N CYS A 29 -0.18 0.99 19.18
CA CYS A 29 0.99 0.25 19.63
C CYS A 29 2.26 0.76 18.94
N SER A 30 3.40 0.53 19.58
CA SER A 30 4.70 0.81 18.97
C SER A 30 5.08 -0.30 18.00
N ILE A 31 5.33 0.06 16.74
CA ILE A 31 5.90 -0.81 15.71
C ILE A 31 7.17 -0.14 15.18
N ASP A 32 8.28 -0.86 15.20
CA ASP A 32 9.57 -0.34 14.75
C ASP A 32 9.53 -0.08 13.23
N GLY A 33 10.01 1.09 12.81
CA GLY A 33 10.02 1.53 11.41
C GLY A 33 8.76 2.27 10.93
N VAL A 34 7.77 2.50 11.80
CA VAL A 34 6.56 3.28 11.45
C VAL A 34 6.82 4.79 11.42
N SER A 35 7.83 5.29 12.13
CA SER A 35 8.12 6.73 12.24
C SER A 35 8.22 7.44 10.89
N ASP A 36 8.81 6.78 9.90
CA ASP A 36 9.07 7.34 8.57
C ASP A 36 7.77 7.49 7.73
N LEU A 37 6.67 6.90 8.20
CA LEU A 37 5.38 6.86 7.52
C LEU A 37 4.32 7.72 8.22
N LEU A 38 4.67 8.37 9.34
CA LEU A 38 3.74 9.18 10.13
C LEU A 38 3.40 10.52 9.49
N CYS A 39 4.23 11.03 8.56
CA CYS A 39 3.98 12.31 7.89
C CYS A 39 3.75 13.50 8.86
N GLY A 40 4.35 13.46 10.05
CA GLY A 40 4.18 14.50 11.08
C GLY A 40 3.02 14.27 12.06
N GLU A 41 2.23 13.22 11.86
CA GLU A 41 1.15 12.82 12.77
C GLU A 41 1.67 12.04 13.99
N GLU A 42 0.93 12.09 15.09
CA GLU A 42 1.29 11.34 16.31
C GLU A 42 1.08 9.83 16.16
N LYS A 43 0.10 9.41 15.35
CA LYS A 43 -0.30 8.01 15.20
C LYS A 43 -0.55 7.65 13.74
N LEU A 44 -0.14 6.43 13.38
CA LEU A 44 -0.34 5.91 12.03
C LEU A 44 -1.79 5.50 11.81
N ARG A 45 -2.40 6.01 10.74
CA ARG A 45 -3.67 5.51 10.21
C ARG A 45 -3.40 4.37 9.25
N TYR A 46 -4.21 3.33 9.26
CA TYR A 46 -4.03 2.20 8.35
C TYR A 46 -5.35 1.50 8.01
N ILE A 47 -5.32 0.71 6.94
CA ILE A 47 -6.40 -0.20 6.55
C ILE A 47 -5.85 -1.62 6.70
N PRO A 48 -6.40 -2.44 7.62
CA PRO A 48 -6.01 -3.85 7.71
C PRO A 48 -6.48 -4.61 6.47
N LEU A 49 -5.58 -5.43 5.89
CA LEU A 49 -5.89 -6.25 4.72
C LEU A 49 -5.99 -7.74 5.04
N LEU A 50 -4.85 -8.37 5.33
CA LEU A 50 -4.66 -9.82 5.31
C LEU A 50 -3.52 -10.20 6.26
N GLU A 51 -3.39 -11.50 6.53
CA GLU A 51 -2.24 -12.09 7.20
C GLU A 51 -1.74 -13.28 6.38
N LYS A 52 -0.42 -13.49 6.35
CA LYS A 52 0.24 -14.62 5.68
C LYS A 52 1.40 -15.15 6.54
N GLY A 53 1.22 -16.31 7.17
CA GLY A 53 2.31 -17.00 7.88
C GLY A 53 2.95 -16.18 9.02
N GLY A 54 2.15 -15.43 9.77
CA GLY A 54 2.58 -14.53 10.84
C GLY A 54 3.06 -13.15 10.36
N ILE A 55 2.80 -12.80 9.10
CA ILE A 55 3.09 -11.48 8.53
C ILE A 55 1.77 -10.76 8.30
N ASP A 56 1.59 -9.63 8.97
CA ASP A 56 0.43 -8.76 8.78
C ASP A 56 0.65 -7.85 7.57
N LEU A 57 -0.38 -7.73 6.73
CA LEU A 57 -0.42 -6.83 5.59
C LEU A 57 -1.40 -5.70 5.88
N ILE A 58 -0.93 -4.45 5.80
CA ILE A 58 -1.75 -3.26 5.99
C ILE A 58 -1.49 -2.24 4.88
N LEU A 59 -2.50 -1.43 4.54
CA LEU A 59 -2.29 -0.23 3.71
C LEU A 59 -2.18 0.98 4.59
N VAL A 60 -1.23 1.84 4.27
CA VAL A 60 -0.99 3.10 4.98
C VAL A 60 -1.13 4.23 3.96
N PRO A 61 -2.00 5.22 4.21
CA PRO A 61 -2.04 6.42 3.40
C PRO A 61 -0.75 7.22 3.64
N MET A 62 -0.13 7.68 2.56
CA MET A 62 0.95 8.66 2.64
C MET A 62 0.32 10.05 2.57
N ASP A 63 0.06 10.63 3.74
CA ASP A 63 -0.67 11.90 3.88
C ASP A 63 0.20 13.14 3.66
N CYS A 64 1.49 12.95 3.42
CA CYS A 64 2.44 14.01 3.12
C CYS A 64 2.90 13.97 1.66
N GLY A 65 3.24 15.15 1.14
CA GLY A 65 3.62 15.36 -0.26
C GLY A 65 2.49 15.99 -1.08
N ASP A 66 2.84 16.46 -2.28
CA ASP A 66 1.92 17.11 -3.20
C ASP A 66 1.28 16.07 -4.14
N PHE A 67 0.48 15.17 -3.54
CA PHE A 67 -0.20 14.09 -4.26
C PHE A 67 -1.68 14.06 -3.88
N PRO A 68 -2.60 13.79 -4.83
CA PRO A 68 -4.02 13.66 -4.51
C PRO A 68 -4.31 12.58 -3.46
N TYR A 69 -3.65 11.43 -3.59
CA TYR A 69 -3.55 10.38 -2.57
C TYR A 69 -2.51 9.34 -2.97
N ARG A 70 -1.91 8.68 -1.98
CA ARG A 70 -1.04 7.50 -2.17
C ARG A 70 -1.20 6.53 -1.02
N TYR A 71 -1.09 5.24 -1.32
CA TYR A 71 -1.09 4.15 -0.36
C TYR A 71 0.12 3.26 -0.55
N TYR A 72 0.70 2.89 0.58
CA TYR A 72 1.77 1.91 0.66
C TYR A 72 1.26 0.65 1.34
N LEU A 73 1.56 -0.49 0.76
CA LEU A 73 1.43 -1.79 1.39
C LEU A 73 2.63 -2.02 2.30
N LEU A 74 2.37 -2.23 3.58
CA LEU A 74 3.38 -2.63 4.55
C LEU A 74 3.22 -4.09 4.92
N THR A 75 4.35 -4.75 5.11
CA THR A 75 4.46 -6.06 5.76
C THR A 75 5.03 -5.88 7.15
N ILE A 76 4.31 -6.37 8.16
CA ILE A 76 4.70 -6.27 9.56
C ILE A 76 4.90 -7.67 10.12
N LYS A 77 6.03 -7.89 10.78
CA LYS A 77 6.35 -9.16 11.45
C LYS A 77 7.03 -8.84 12.77
N ASN A 78 6.62 -9.51 13.85
CA ASN A 78 7.19 -9.34 15.19
C ASN A 78 7.24 -7.86 15.64
N ASN A 79 6.17 -7.09 15.40
CA ASN A 79 6.08 -5.65 15.69
C ASN A 79 7.14 -4.77 15.00
N GLN A 80 7.63 -5.19 13.84
CA GLN A 80 8.54 -4.41 13.00
C GLN A 80 8.01 -4.32 11.57
N VAL A 81 8.13 -3.16 10.95
CA VAL A 81 7.94 -2.97 9.51
C VAL A 81 9.12 -3.64 8.78
N ILE A 82 8.82 -4.66 7.97
CA ILE A 82 9.85 -5.41 7.22
C ILE A 82 10.05 -4.83 5.81
N SER A 83 8.98 -4.34 5.19
CA SER A 83 9.00 -3.79 3.83
C SER A 83 7.81 -2.88 3.61
N SER A 84 7.99 -1.94 2.68
CA SER A 84 6.96 -1.05 2.17
C SER A 84 6.97 -1.10 0.64
N LEU A 85 5.80 -1.02 0.02
CA LEU A 85 5.64 -0.98 -1.43
C LEU A 85 4.57 0.06 -1.78
N TYR A 86 4.87 0.98 -2.70
CA TYR A 86 3.86 1.86 -3.27
C TYR A 86 2.89 1.03 -4.14
N THR A 87 1.60 1.08 -3.82
CA THR A 87 0.61 0.16 -4.42
C THR A 87 -0.62 0.83 -5.01
N GLU A 88 -1.01 2.01 -4.52
CA GLU A 88 -2.19 2.71 -5.07
C GLU A 88 -2.01 4.21 -4.95
N GLY A 89 -2.39 4.97 -5.97
CA GLY A 89 -2.31 6.42 -5.91
C GLY A 89 -2.45 7.08 -7.27
N GLU A 90 -2.48 8.41 -7.24
CA GLU A 90 -2.48 9.26 -8.42
C GLU A 90 -1.29 10.23 -8.35
N TRP A 91 -0.72 10.53 -9.50
CA TRP A 91 0.39 11.46 -9.62
C TRP A 91 0.30 12.24 -10.94
N TYR A 92 0.59 13.52 -10.90
CA TYR A 92 0.78 14.36 -12.07
C TYR A 92 1.75 15.49 -11.72
N GLU A 93 2.47 15.99 -12.71
CA GLU A 93 3.22 17.24 -12.56
C GLU A 93 2.25 18.42 -12.68
N PRO A 94 2.29 19.43 -11.80
CA PRO A 94 1.40 20.60 -11.89
C PRO A 94 1.46 21.31 -13.24
N GLU A 95 2.62 21.30 -13.89
CA GLU A 95 2.84 21.91 -15.21
C GLU A 95 2.35 21.04 -16.38
N ASN A 96 1.99 19.78 -16.12
CA ASN A 96 1.56 18.83 -17.14
C ASN A 96 0.47 17.89 -16.62
N ILE A 97 -0.72 18.46 -16.45
CA ILE A 97 -1.92 17.73 -16.01
C ILE A 97 -2.33 16.60 -16.98
N ASP A 98 -1.89 16.69 -18.24
CA ASP A 98 -2.15 15.67 -19.25
C ASP A 98 -1.35 14.38 -18.98
N ASN A 99 -0.36 14.41 -18.10
CA ASN A 99 0.44 13.23 -17.69
C ASN A 99 -0.02 12.60 -16.37
N LEU A 100 -1.33 12.55 -16.12
CA LEU A 100 -1.87 11.86 -14.96
C LEU A 100 -1.52 10.37 -14.98
N GLU A 101 -0.75 9.92 -14.00
CA GLU A 101 -0.46 8.53 -13.71
C GLU A 101 -1.40 8.02 -12.61
N SER A 102 -2.00 6.85 -12.85
CA SER A 102 -2.76 6.10 -11.87
C SER A 102 -2.06 4.79 -11.56
N THR A 103 -1.80 4.55 -10.28
CA THR A 103 -1.27 3.28 -9.79
C THR A 103 -2.36 2.52 -9.05
N SER A 104 -2.48 1.23 -9.34
CA SER A 104 -3.42 0.31 -8.70
C SER A 104 -2.73 -1.02 -8.42
N PHE A 105 -3.31 -1.82 -7.52
CA PHE A 105 -2.77 -3.13 -7.23
C PHE A 105 -3.84 -4.18 -6.95
N GLU A 106 -3.43 -5.43 -7.09
CA GLU A 106 -4.17 -6.59 -6.68
C GLU A 106 -3.26 -7.58 -5.93
N ILE A 107 -3.85 -8.40 -5.07
CA ILE A 107 -3.19 -9.53 -4.42
C ILE A 107 -3.97 -10.79 -4.82
N ASP A 108 -3.32 -11.72 -5.50
CA ASP A 108 -3.96 -12.96 -5.93
C ASP A 108 -4.07 -14.00 -4.79
N LYS A 109 -4.62 -15.18 -5.10
CA LYS A 109 -4.82 -16.25 -4.12
C LYS A 109 -3.52 -16.84 -3.58
N ASP A 110 -2.42 -16.68 -4.30
CA ASP A 110 -1.08 -17.14 -3.91
C ASP A 110 -0.28 -16.02 -3.21
N TYR A 111 -0.95 -14.90 -2.91
CA TYR A 111 -0.37 -13.70 -2.33
C TYR A 111 0.70 -13.03 -3.22
N ILE A 112 0.61 -13.22 -4.53
CA ILE A 112 1.39 -12.41 -5.48
C ILE A 112 0.73 -11.05 -5.59
N ILE A 113 1.52 -10.01 -5.34
CA ILE A 113 1.09 -8.62 -5.49
C ILE A 113 1.40 -8.21 -6.92
N LYS A 114 0.41 -7.70 -7.64
CA LYS A 114 0.61 -7.07 -8.94
C LYS A 114 0.28 -5.59 -8.83
N VAL A 115 1.26 -4.75 -9.15
CA VAL A 115 1.12 -3.29 -9.18
C VAL A 115 1.14 -2.85 -10.64
N LYS A 116 0.14 -2.07 -11.03
CA LYS A 116 -0.02 -1.54 -12.38
C LYS A 116 -0.05 -0.02 -12.31
N THR A 117 0.84 0.63 -13.04
CA THR A 117 0.86 2.09 -13.24
C THR A 117 0.58 2.39 -14.70
N GLU A 118 -0.38 3.27 -14.95
CA GLU A 118 -0.81 3.67 -16.29
C GLU A 118 -0.98 5.18 -16.36
N ASN A 119 -0.61 5.77 -17.48
CA ASN A 119 -1.05 7.12 -17.82
C ASN A 119 -2.48 7.10 -18.35
N VAL A 120 -3.33 7.95 -17.77
CA VAL A 120 -4.77 7.96 -18.00
C VAL A 120 -5.16 8.60 -19.35
N ASN A 121 -4.30 9.43 -19.95
CA ASN A 121 -4.63 10.27 -21.12
C ASN A 121 -3.97 9.83 -22.44
N GLY A 122 -3.15 8.78 -22.44
CA GLY A 122 -2.76 8.05 -23.65
C GLY A 122 -1.43 8.44 -24.32
N ASP A 123 -0.79 7.39 -24.83
CA ASP A 123 0.30 7.27 -25.81
C ASP A 123 1.73 7.73 -25.46
N LEU A 124 2.00 8.46 -24.38
CA LEU A 124 3.37 8.83 -23.98
C LEU A 124 3.78 8.49 -22.53
N GLY A 125 2.92 7.81 -21.77
CA GLY A 125 3.16 7.57 -20.35
C GLY A 125 3.70 6.19 -19.99
N VAL A 126 4.06 6.04 -18.71
CA VAL A 126 4.48 4.77 -18.12
C VAL A 126 3.31 3.80 -18.12
N ASN A 127 3.42 2.71 -18.87
CA ASN A 127 2.54 1.55 -18.71
C ASN A 127 3.38 0.39 -18.19
N GLN A 128 3.40 0.25 -16.88
CA GLN A 128 4.23 -0.73 -16.20
C GLN A 128 3.38 -1.63 -15.32
N THR A 129 3.60 -2.93 -15.45
CA THR A 129 3.10 -3.93 -14.52
C THR A 129 4.29 -4.59 -13.85
N LYS A 130 4.31 -4.58 -12.53
CA LYS A 130 5.29 -5.29 -11.71
C LYS A 130 4.59 -6.32 -10.84
N ARG A 131 5.27 -7.44 -10.63
CA ARG A 131 4.80 -8.51 -9.75
C ARG A 131 5.76 -8.67 -8.60
N TYR A 132 5.23 -8.96 -7.42
CA TYR A 132 6.03 -9.13 -6.22
C TYR A 132 5.54 -10.33 -5.43
N GLU A 133 6.49 -11.01 -4.80
CA GLU A 133 6.20 -12.01 -3.78
C GLU A 133 6.57 -11.50 -2.38
N ILE A 134 5.90 -12.05 -1.37
CA ILE A 134 6.23 -11.83 0.03
C ILE A 134 6.97 -13.07 0.54
N THR A 135 8.25 -12.88 0.87
CA THR A 135 9.12 -13.91 1.45
C THR A 135 8.66 -14.34 2.84
N LYS A 136 9.20 -15.44 3.37
CA LYS A 136 8.87 -15.94 4.72
C LYS A 136 9.28 -14.96 5.83
N GLU A 137 10.25 -14.10 5.53
CA GLU A 137 10.74 -13.05 6.43
C GLU A 137 9.85 -11.82 6.40
N GLY A 138 8.94 -11.70 5.42
CA GLY A 138 8.09 -10.54 5.21
C GLY A 138 8.62 -9.56 4.17
N LYS A 139 9.79 -9.80 3.55
CA LYS A 139 10.29 -8.90 2.50
C LYS A 139 9.43 -9.00 1.24
N ILE A 140 9.14 -7.85 0.65
CA ILE A 140 8.50 -7.73 -0.67
C ILE A 140 9.60 -7.70 -1.74
N VAL A 141 9.59 -8.65 -2.67
CA VAL A 141 10.63 -8.79 -3.71
C VAL A 141 9.98 -8.83 -5.09
N GLU A 142 10.49 -8.03 -6.03
CA GLU A 142 10.02 -8.03 -7.42
C GLU A 142 10.39 -9.35 -8.10
N ILE A 143 9.42 -9.97 -8.77
CA ILE A 143 9.57 -11.22 -9.51
C ILE A 143 9.35 -10.98 -11.01
N LYS A 144 10.07 -11.75 -11.83
CA LYS A 144 9.99 -11.69 -13.30
C LYS A 144 8.84 -12.52 -13.83
#